data_AF-E4UB63-F1
#
_entry.id   AF-E4UB63-F1
#
_cell.length_a   1.000
_cell.length_b   1.000
_cell.length_c   1.000
_cell.angle_alpha   90.00
_cell.angle_beta   90.00
_cell.angle_gamma   90.00
#
_symmetry.space_group_name_H-M   'P 1'
#
loop_
_entity.id
_entity.type
_entity.pdbx_description
1 polymer ?
#
loop_
_entity_poly.entity_id
_entity_poly.type
_entity_poly.pdbx_seq_one_letter_code
_entity_poly.pdbx_strand_id
1 'polypeptide(L)'
;MNNRPWYKRYPADFISGVLELTLEQKGAYSIIIDLMYDRGGSVPDNDKYIAGVCGCSIRKWRSIRIVLEKANKIFSKGGNIYNYRVEKEMIKAMKAIEERQENGRKGGIKSSQMRTLTHKNNNLFQGILESAHASYKPEAINKKTSNHFWKTKKIFLEPSQPLPDHQLPFTKPMEVDEEYWKKRLLWANRDGIWPSDWGPAPGKKGCLVPEKLLQETNLQPFE
;
A
#
# COMPACT_ATOMS: atom_id res chain seq x y z
N MET A 1 9.21 -7.23 -23.44
CA MET A 1 8.20 -8.07 -22.78
C MET A 1 8.50 -8.12 -21.29
N ASN A 2 7.61 -7.47 -20.54
CA ASN A 2 7.34 -7.46 -19.10
C ASN A 2 8.49 -7.18 -18.12
N ASN A 3 8.72 -5.89 -17.83
CA ASN A 3 9.46 -5.46 -16.64
C ASN A 3 8.53 -5.13 -15.44
N ARG A 4 7.20 -5.08 -15.64
CA ARG A 4 6.21 -4.75 -14.59
C ARG A 4 4.88 -5.49 -14.78
N PRO A 5 4.60 -6.56 -14.03
CA PRO A 5 3.34 -7.32 -14.15
C PRO A 5 2.12 -6.58 -13.58
N TRP A 6 2.33 -5.44 -12.90
CA TRP A 6 1.27 -4.69 -12.24
C TRP A 6 1.56 -3.18 -12.26
N TYR A 7 0.51 -2.38 -12.44
CA TYR A 7 0.53 -0.94 -12.22
C TYR A 7 -0.79 -0.46 -11.58
N LYS A 8 -0.75 0.67 -10.89
CA LYS A 8 -1.93 1.25 -10.24
C LYS A 8 -2.74 2.07 -11.26
N ARG A 9 -4.01 1.73 -11.44
CA ARG A 9 -4.95 2.49 -12.29
C ARG A 9 -6.00 3.19 -11.42
N TYR A 10 -6.42 4.38 -11.83
CA TYR A 10 -7.48 5.16 -11.18
C TYR A 10 -8.69 5.25 -12.12
N PRO A 11 -9.68 4.34 -11.99
CA PRO A 11 -10.80 4.28 -12.94
C PRO A 11 -11.63 5.56 -12.97
N ALA A 12 -11.89 6.16 -11.80
CA ALA A 12 -12.66 7.41 -11.70
C ALA A 12 -11.98 8.55 -12.46
N ASP A 13 -10.69 8.78 -12.21
CA ASP A 13 -9.90 9.79 -12.91
C ASP A 13 -9.76 9.51 -14.41
N PHE A 14 -9.68 8.23 -14.79
CA PHE A 14 -9.64 7.85 -16.20
C PHE A 14 -10.95 8.22 -16.87
N ILE A 15 -12.09 7.80 -16.31
CA ILE A 15 -13.42 8.06 -16.87
C ILE A 15 -13.66 9.56 -16.98
N SER A 16 -13.45 10.33 -15.90
CA SER A 16 -13.63 11.78 -15.91
C SER A 16 -12.70 12.48 -16.92
N GLY A 17 -11.46 12.00 -17.01
CA GLY A 17 -10.46 12.55 -17.92
C GLY A 17 -10.69 12.24 -19.39
N VAL A 18 -11.57 11.31 -19.75
CA VAL A 18 -11.82 10.92 -21.15
C VAL A 18 -13.25 11.17 -21.62
N LEU A 19 -14.11 11.82 -20.82
CA LEU A 19 -15.54 11.97 -21.14
C LEU A 19 -15.79 12.49 -22.56
N GLU A 20 -15.08 13.54 -22.95
CA GLU A 20 -15.20 14.24 -24.24
C GLU A 20 -14.62 13.46 -25.45
N LEU A 21 -13.94 12.35 -25.20
CA LEU A 21 -13.31 11.54 -26.25
C LEU A 21 -14.29 10.52 -26.84
N THR A 22 -14.11 10.19 -28.12
CA THR A 22 -14.85 9.10 -28.76
C THR A 22 -14.38 7.74 -28.25
N LEU A 23 -15.16 6.68 -28.49
CA LEU A 23 -14.81 5.32 -28.07
C LEU A 23 -13.43 4.89 -28.59
N GLU A 24 -13.13 5.17 -29.86
CA GLU A 24 -11.84 4.84 -30.48
C GLU A 24 -10.68 5.60 -29.81
N GLN A 25 -10.87 6.89 -29.51
CA GLN A 25 -9.87 7.72 -28.84
C GLN A 25 -9.64 7.25 -27.40
N LYS A 26 -10.72 6.91 -26.68
CA LYS A 26 -10.68 6.31 -25.34
C LYS A 26 -9.90 5.01 -25.34
N GLY A 27 -10.17 4.13 -26.30
CA GLY A 27 -9.49 2.85 -26.47
C GLY A 27 -8.01 3.03 -26.78
N ALA A 28 -7.67 3.82 -27.79
CA ALA A 28 -6.28 4.11 -28.15
C ALA A 28 -5.50 4.73 -26.99
N TYR A 29 -6.09 5.70 -26.28
CA TYR A 29 -5.46 6.32 -25.11
C TYR A 29 -5.20 5.31 -23.99
N SER A 30 -6.15 4.41 -23.69
CA SER A 30 -5.93 3.36 -22.68
C SER A 30 -4.77 2.43 -23.08
N ILE A 31 -4.75 1.96 -24.32
CA ILE A 31 -3.69 1.08 -24.84
C ILE A 31 -2.32 1.76 -24.75
N ILE A 32 -2.24 3.06 -25.06
CA ILE A 32 -1.00 3.82 -24.96
C ILE A 32 -0.51 3.91 -23.52
N ILE A 33 -1.41 4.16 -22.56
CA ILE A 33 -1.07 4.16 -21.14
C ILE A 33 -0.53 2.78 -20.74
N ASP A 34 -1.23 1.71 -21.08
CA ASP A 34 -0.81 0.34 -20.79
C ASP A 34 0.57 0.05 -21.37
N LEU A 35 0.82 0.49 -22.61
CA LEU A 35 2.10 0.34 -23.29
C LEU A 35 3.22 1.14 -22.61
N MET A 36 2.94 2.34 -22.10
CA MET A 36 3.90 3.12 -21.33
C MET A 36 4.31 2.38 -20.05
N TYR A 37 3.36 1.80 -19.32
CA TYR A 37 3.66 1.03 -18.11
C TYR A 37 4.41 -0.27 -18.41
N ASP A 38 4.06 -0.99 -19.47
CA ASP A 38 4.77 -2.22 -19.88
C ASP A 38 6.24 -1.93 -20.25
N ARG A 39 6.49 -0.84 -20.99
CA ARG A 39 7.84 -0.38 -21.34
C ARG A 39 8.59 0.27 -20.18
N GLY A 40 7.88 0.63 -19.11
CA GLY A 40 8.44 1.34 -17.96
C GLY A 40 8.73 2.83 -18.22
N GLY A 41 8.04 3.47 -19.17
CA GLY A 41 8.28 4.86 -19.52
C GLY A 41 7.55 5.29 -20.79
N SER A 42 8.18 6.15 -21.57
CA SER A 42 7.61 6.68 -22.81
C SER A 42 7.52 5.64 -23.92
N VAL A 43 6.69 5.95 -24.92
CA VAL A 43 6.48 5.12 -26.12
C VAL A 43 7.19 5.79 -27.30
N PRO A 44 7.90 5.04 -28.16
CA PRO A 44 8.51 5.63 -29.36
C PRO A 44 7.45 6.27 -30.26
N ASP A 45 7.71 7.49 -30.72
CA ASP A 45 6.84 8.25 -31.61
C ASP A 45 6.92 7.71 -33.06
N ASN A 46 6.38 6.51 -33.25
CA ASN A 46 6.32 5.82 -34.52
C ASN A 46 4.87 5.47 -34.85
N ASP A 47 4.30 6.22 -35.80
CA ASP A 47 2.91 6.05 -36.21
C ASP A 47 2.57 4.62 -36.64
N LYS A 48 3.47 3.94 -37.37
CA LYS A 48 3.24 2.58 -37.86
C LYS A 48 3.17 1.58 -36.70
N TYR A 49 4.08 1.73 -35.73
CA TYR A 49 4.10 0.89 -34.54
C TYR A 49 2.85 1.10 -33.69
N ILE A 50 2.52 2.35 -33.36
CA ILE A 50 1.37 2.67 -32.50
C ILE A 50 0.06 2.26 -33.17
N ALA A 51 -0.10 2.52 -34.48
CA ALA A 51 -1.27 2.07 -35.22
C ALA A 51 -1.43 0.55 -35.17
N GLY A 52 -0.32 -0.20 -35.30
CA GLY A 52 -0.32 -1.66 -35.15
C GLY A 52 -0.77 -2.12 -33.76
N VAL A 53 -0.25 -1.50 -32.70
CA VAL A 53 -0.63 -1.83 -31.31
C VAL A 53 -2.09 -1.47 -31.02
N CYS A 54 -2.57 -0.33 -31.51
CA CYS A 54 -3.95 0.10 -31.37
C CYS A 54 -4.93 -0.67 -32.29
N GLY A 55 -4.43 -1.50 -33.21
CA GLY A 55 -5.25 -2.24 -34.16
C GLY A 55 -6.01 -1.36 -35.15
N CYS A 56 -5.44 -0.21 -35.55
CA CYS A 56 -6.09 0.74 -36.46
C CYS A 56 -5.17 1.14 -37.63
N SER A 57 -5.71 1.87 -38.61
CA SER A 57 -4.90 2.37 -39.73
C SER A 57 -4.00 3.54 -39.28
N ILE A 58 -2.86 3.71 -39.94
CA ILE A 58 -1.92 4.83 -39.69
C ILE A 58 -2.64 6.18 -39.80
N ARG A 59 -3.53 6.33 -40.81
CA ARG A 59 -4.33 7.54 -40.99
C ARG A 59 -5.25 7.80 -39.80
N LYS A 60 -5.93 6.77 -39.29
CA LYS A 60 -6.80 6.87 -38.11
C LYS A 60 -5.98 7.24 -36.86
N TRP A 61 -4.83 6.59 -36.65
CA TRP A 61 -3.94 6.92 -35.55
C TRP A 61 -3.53 8.39 -35.57
N ARG A 62 -3.12 8.94 -36.73
CA ARG A 62 -2.77 10.37 -36.86
C ARG A 62 -3.91 11.30 -36.46
N SER A 63 -5.14 10.98 -36.87
CA SER A 63 -6.31 11.76 -36.47
C SER A 63 -6.56 11.68 -34.96
N ILE A 64 -6.44 10.50 -34.36
CA ILE A 64 -6.59 10.31 -32.90
C ILE A 64 -5.50 11.07 -32.15
N ARG A 65 -4.24 10.96 -32.59
CA ARG A 65 -3.09 11.64 -31.99
C ARG A 65 -3.31 13.14 -31.88
N ILE A 66 -3.76 13.79 -32.95
CA ILE A 66 -4.04 15.23 -32.96
C ILE A 66 -5.07 15.59 -31.87
N VAL A 67 -6.11 14.77 -31.70
CA VAL A 67 -7.14 15.01 -30.67
C VAL A 67 -6.56 14.81 -29.27
N LEU A 68 -5.76 13.77 -29.05
CA LEU A 68 -5.14 13.49 -27.76
C LEU A 68 -4.11 14.56 -27.35
N GLU A 69 -3.33 15.08 -28.30
CA GLU A 69 -2.39 16.19 -28.08
C GLU A 69 -3.15 17.48 -27.75
N LYS A 70 -4.21 17.81 -28.51
CA LYS A 70 -5.07 18.98 -28.21
C LYS A 70 -5.73 18.90 -26.84
N ALA A 71 -6.15 17.71 -26.43
CA ALA A 71 -6.76 17.46 -25.13
C ALA A 71 -5.73 17.31 -23.98
N ASN A 72 -4.44 17.59 -24.23
CA ASN A 72 -3.34 17.47 -23.27
C ASN A 72 -3.25 16.09 -22.59
N LYS A 73 -3.64 15.02 -23.30
CA LYS A 73 -3.57 13.64 -22.80
C LYS A 73 -2.22 13.01 -23.06
N ILE A 74 -1.59 13.37 -24.17
CA ILE A 74 -0.24 12.95 -24.53
C ILE A 74 0.54 14.14 -25.07
N PHE A 75 1.86 14.06 -24.98
CA PHE A 75 2.76 15.02 -25.62
C PHE A 75 3.97 14.30 -26.20
N SER A 76 4.51 14.87 -27.27
CA SER A 76 5.64 14.30 -28.00
C SER A 76 6.90 15.10 -27.71
N LYS A 77 7.99 14.44 -27.31
CA LYS A 77 9.29 15.06 -27.01
C LYS A 77 10.42 14.12 -27.37
N GLY A 78 11.42 14.59 -28.13
CA GLY A 78 12.62 13.81 -28.45
C GLY A 78 12.33 12.46 -29.10
N GLY A 79 11.37 12.39 -30.02
CA GLY A 79 10.99 11.16 -30.72
C GLY A 79 10.24 10.14 -29.86
N ASN A 80 9.72 10.54 -28.69
CA ASN A 80 8.90 9.69 -27.83
C ASN A 80 7.63 10.42 -27.39
N ILE A 81 6.58 9.66 -27.11
CA ILE A 81 5.30 10.09 -26.59
C ILE A 81 5.25 9.82 -25.09
N TYR A 82 4.74 10.81 -24.35
CA TYR A 82 4.67 10.83 -22.90
C TYR A 82 3.25 11.14 -22.42
N ASN A 83 2.99 10.75 -21.18
CA ASN A 83 1.84 11.20 -20.41
C ASN A 83 2.34 11.72 -19.06
N TYR A 84 1.87 12.90 -18.66
CA TYR A 84 2.35 13.58 -17.46
C TYR A 84 2.13 12.77 -16.18
N ARG A 85 0.95 12.13 -16.05
CA ARG A 85 0.64 11.31 -14.88
C ARG A 85 1.53 10.07 -14.83
N VAL A 86 1.68 9.37 -15.95
CA VAL A 86 2.53 8.19 -16.03
C VAL A 86 3.97 8.54 -15.66
N GLU A 87 4.53 9.61 -16.26
CA GLU A 87 5.89 10.07 -15.94
C GLU A 87 6.08 10.36 -14.45
N LYS A 88 5.14 11.10 -13.84
CA LYS A 88 5.16 11.40 -12.40
C LYS A 88 5.15 10.14 -11.55
N GLU A 89 4.36 9.14 -11.93
CA GLU A 89 4.30 7.86 -11.23
C GLU A 89 5.55 7.01 -11.45
N MET A 90 6.14 7.02 -12.64
CA MET A 90 7.39 6.32 -12.93
C MET A 90 8.52 6.88 -12.08
N ILE A 91 8.65 8.21 -11.99
CA ILE A 91 9.67 8.86 -11.16
C ILE A 91 9.48 8.48 -9.69
N LYS A 92 8.24 8.51 -9.18
CA LYS A 92 7.93 8.08 -7.80
C LYS A 92 8.30 6.62 -7.55
N ALA A 93 7.94 5.73 -8.48
CA ALA A 93 8.24 4.31 -8.37
C ALA A 93 9.76 4.05 -8.39
N MET A 94 10.50 4.73 -9.26
CA MET A 94 11.97 4.63 -9.33
C MET A 94 12.63 5.07 -8.03
N LYS A 95 12.23 6.22 -7.47
CA LYS A 95 12.74 6.71 -6.18
C LYS A 95 12.47 5.73 -5.05
N ALA A 96 11.26 5.17 -4.99
CA ALA A 96 10.89 4.21 -3.94
C ALA A 96 11.63 2.87 -4.08
N ILE A 97 12.03 2.48 -5.31
CA ILE A 97 12.87 1.30 -5.55
C ILE A 97 14.30 1.58 -5.07
N GLU A 98 14.87 2.73 -5.44
CA GLU A 98 16.22 3.14 -5.05
C GLU A 98 16.36 3.22 -3.52
N GLU A 99 15.41 3.85 -2.84
CA GLU A 99 15.39 3.92 -1.37
C GLU A 99 15.33 2.54 -0.72
N ARG A 100 14.51 1.63 -1.26
CA ARG A 100 14.43 0.24 -0.78
C ARG A 100 15.72 -0.52 -1.00
N GLN A 101 16.37 -0.34 -2.13
CA GLN A 101 17.67 -0.95 -2.43
C GLN A 101 18.73 -0.47 -1.43
N GLU A 102 18.79 0.84 -1.19
CA GLU A 102 19.76 1.44 -0.26
C GLU A 102 19.53 0.98 1.18
N ASN A 103 18.28 0.95 1.64
CA ASN A 103 17.94 0.44 2.96
C ASN A 103 18.25 -1.06 3.09
N GLY A 104 17.99 -1.85 2.06
CA GLY A 104 18.37 -3.26 1.99
C GLY A 104 19.89 -3.45 2.08
N ARG A 105 20.67 -2.64 1.36
CA ARG A 105 22.13 -2.64 1.41
C ARG A 105 22.65 -2.31 2.81
N LYS A 106 22.17 -1.22 3.43
CA LYS A 106 22.53 -0.84 4.81
C LYS A 106 22.20 -1.94 5.81
N GLY A 107 21.02 -2.55 5.70
CA GLY A 107 20.60 -3.66 6.55
C GLY A 107 21.49 -4.90 6.39
N GLY A 108 21.84 -5.25 5.14
CA GLY A 108 22.75 -6.35 4.84
C GLY A 108 24.15 -6.15 5.43
N ILE A 109 24.70 -4.94 5.31
CA ILE A 109 25.99 -4.58 5.90
C ILE A 109 25.93 -4.73 7.43
N LYS A 110 24.95 -4.11 8.10
CA LYS A 110 24.78 -4.22 9.56
C LYS A 110 24.64 -5.67 10.02
N SER A 111 23.83 -6.47 9.31
CA SER A 111 23.66 -7.90 9.59
C SER A 111 24.98 -8.69 9.45
N SER A 112 25.78 -8.39 8.42
CA SER A 112 27.09 -9.02 8.23
C SER A 112 28.09 -8.67 9.34
N GLN A 113 28.10 -7.41 9.77
CA GLN A 113 28.94 -6.94 10.88
C GLN A 113 28.55 -7.63 12.18
N MET A 114 27.24 -7.68 12.49
CA MET A 114 26.73 -8.37 13.68
C MET A 114 27.08 -9.86 13.68
N ARG A 115 26.90 -10.57 12.55
CA ARG A 115 27.29 -11.99 12.43
C ARG A 115 28.78 -12.21 12.68
N THR A 116 29.63 -11.33 12.13
CA THR A 116 31.08 -11.38 12.35
C THR A 116 31.44 -11.15 13.82
N LEU A 117 30.81 -10.17 14.47
CA LEU A 117 31.02 -9.88 15.90
C LEU A 117 30.61 -11.05 16.79
N THR A 118 29.43 -11.65 16.55
CA THR A 118 28.97 -12.83 17.28
C THR A 118 29.92 -14.02 17.11
N HIS A 119 30.42 -14.27 15.89
CA HIS A 119 31.39 -15.34 15.65
C HIS A 119 32.72 -15.13 16.39
N LYS A 120 33.18 -13.88 16.53
CA LYS A 120 34.37 -13.56 17.33
C LYS A 120 34.14 -13.80 18.82
N ASN A 121 32.99 -13.41 19.36
CA ASN A 121 32.66 -13.60 20.77
C ASN A 121 32.54 -15.08 21.15
N ASN A 122 31.95 -15.91 20.28
CA ASN A 122 31.86 -17.35 20.52
C ASN A 122 33.25 -18.00 20.59
N ASN A 123 34.20 -17.60 19.72
CA ASN A 123 35.58 -18.12 19.79
C ASN A 123 36.33 -17.68 21.06
N LEU A 124 36.04 -16.51 21.61
CA LEU A 124 36.65 -16.05 22.87
C LEU A 124 36.14 -16.83 24.09
N PHE A 125 34.86 -17.22 24.11
CA PHE A 125 34.25 -17.96 25.21
C PHE A 125 34.41 -19.49 25.10
N GLN A 126 34.71 -20.03 23.92
CA GLN A 126 34.92 -21.46 23.71
C GLN A 126 36.16 -22.01 24.47
N GLY A 127 37.07 -21.14 24.92
CA GLY A 127 38.26 -21.51 25.70
C GLY A 127 38.08 -21.58 27.21
N ILE A 128 36.91 -21.21 27.78
CA ILE A 128 36.68 -21.15 29.24
C ILE A 128 35.49 -22.02 29.68
N LEU A 129 34.69 -22.55 28.75
CA LEU A 129 33.56 -23.43 29.11
C LEU A 129 34.02 -24.88 29.26
N GLU A 130 34.29 -25.29 30.50
CA GLU A 130 34.25 -26.70 30.89
C GLU A 130 32.93 -27.32 30.44
N SER A 131 33.01 -28.51 29.86
CA SER A 131 31.84 -29.27 29.42
C SER A 131 30.97 -29.64 30.62
N ALA A 132 29.96 -28.82 30.90
CA ALA A 132 28.89 -29.20 31.83
C ALA A 132 28.18 -30.44 31.26
N HIS A 133 28.34 -31.54 31.99
CA HIS A 133 27.79 -32.86 31.69
C HIS A 133 26.36 -32.80 31.15
N ALA A 134 26.13 -33.54 30.07
CA ALA A 134 24.83 -33.79 29.47
C ALA A 134 23.91 -34.55 30.44
N SER A 135 22.85 -33.88 30.93
CA SER A 135 21.61 -34.53 31.33
C SER A 135 20.51 -33.50 31.61
N TYR A 136 19.93 -32.94 30.56
CA TYR A 136 18.55 -32.47 30.58
C TYR A 136 17.90 -32.88 29.26
N LYS A 137 16.98 -33.83 29.31
CA LYS A 137 16.10 -34.14 28.18
C LYS A 137 15.21 -32.90 27.97
N PRO A 138 15.24 -32.22 26.81
CA PRO A 138 14.22 -31.24 26.51
C PRO A 138 12.93 -31.99 26.23
N GLU A 139 11.94 -31.82 27.10
CA GLU A 139 10.56 -32.17 26.76
C GLU A 139 10.19 -31.42 25.48
N ALA A 140 9.67 -32.15 24.50
CA ALA A 140 9.28 -31.61 23.23
C ALA A 140 8.16 -30.58 23.43
N ILE A 141 8.51 -29.28 23.39
CA ILE A 141 7.53 -28.21 23.24
C ILE A 141 6.89 -28.38 21.86
N ASN A 142 5.71 -28.99 21.88
CA ASN A 142 4.82 -29.20 20.77
C ASN A 142 4.43 -27.84 20.17
N LYS A 143 5.18 -27.40 19.15
CA LYS A 143 4.73 -26.35 18.24
C LYS A 143 3.58 -26.93 17.43
N LYS A 144 2.35 -26.79 17.94
CA LYS A 144 1.15 -26.91 17.11
C LYS A 144 1.16 -25.75 16.11
N THR A 145 1.85 -25.96 15.00
CA THR A 145 1.57 -25.26 13.75
C THR A 145 0.18 -25.68 13.30
N SER A 146 -0.83 -24.85 13.56
CA SER A 146 -2.13 -24.97 12.89
C SER A 146 -2.01 -24.45 11.46
N ASN A 147 -1.32 -25.23 10.62
CA ASN A 147 -1.60 -25.25 9.19
C ASN A 147 -2.92 -26.00 9.01
N HIS A 148 -4.04 -25.27 9.04
CA HIS A 148 -5.31 -25.76 8.53
C HIS A 148 -5.78 -24.79 7.44
N PHE A 149 -5.47 -25.09 6.18
CA PHE A 149 -6.30 -25.94 5.31
C PHE A 149 -7.25 -25.07 4.48
N TRP A 150 -6.72 -24.56 3.37
CA TRP A 150 -7.55 -24.16 2.24
C TRP A 150 -8.18 -25.43 1.68
N LYS A 151 -9.36 -25.82 2.18
CA LYS A 151 -10.29 -26.61 1.37
C LYS A 151 -11.52 -25.78 1.10
N THR A 152 -11.55 -25.37 -0.15
CA THR A 152 -12.74 -25.12 -0.95
C THR A 152 -13.92 -26.01 -0.54
N LYS A 153 -15.06 -25.38 -0.26
CA LYS A 153 -16.36 -26.00 -0.47
C LYS A 153 -17.22 -25.02 -1.26
N LYS A 154 -17.52 -25.39 -2.50
CA LYS A 154 -18.64 -24.86 -3.27
C LYS A 154 -19.88 -24.98 -2.39
N ILE A 155 -20.51 -23.85 -2.06
CA ILE A 155 -21.86 -23.83 -1.53
C ILE A 155 -22.75 -23.35 -2.67
N PHE A 156 -23.67 -24.23 -3.03
CA PHE A 156 -24.73 -24.08 -4.00
C PHE A 156 -25.61 -22.87 -3.61
N LEU A 157 -25.85 -21.96 -4.56
CA LEU A 157 -26.79 -20.85 -4.34
C LEU A 157 -28.21 -21.41 -4.30
N GLU A 158 -28.87 -21.33 -3.15
CA GLU A 158 -30.33 -21.31 -3.11
C GLU A 158 -30.85 -19.86 -3.19
N PRO A 159 -32.01 -19.63 -3.82
CA PRO A 159 -32.51 -18.28 -4.09
C PRO A 159 -33.01 -17.63 -2.79
N SER A 160 -32.39 -16.52 -2.39
CA SER A 160 -32.82 -15.74 -1.24
C SER A 160 -34.21 -15.14 -1.46
N GLN A 161 -35.16 -15.52 -0.60
CA GLN A 161 -36.46 -14.87 -0.43
C GLN A 161 -36.27 -13.39 0.00
N PRO A 162 -37.19 -12.48 -0.35
CA PRO A 162 -37.07 -11.07 0.04
C PRO A 162 -37.26 -10.93 1.55
N LEU A 163 -36.32 -10.25 2.21
CA LEU A 163 -36.38 -9.97 3.65
C LEU A 163 -37.48 -8.92 3.95
N PRO A 164 -38.26 -9.09 5.03
CA PRO A 164 -39.26 -8.11 5.45
C PRO A 164 -38.61 -6.90 6.12
N ASP A 165 -39.24 -5.74 5.94
CA ASP A 165 -38.88 -4.45 6.55
C ASP A 165 -38.88 -4.55 8.08
N HIS A 166 -37.73 -4.89 8.66
CA HIS A 166 -37.49 -4.76 10.10
C HIS A 166 -36.44 -3.68 10.35
N GLN A 167 -36.88 -2.66 11.09
CA GLN A 167 -36.11 -1.53 11.59
C GLN A 167 -34.75 -1.96 12.18
N LEU A 168 -33.68 -1.27 11.80
CA LEU A 168 -32.34 -1.45 12.33
C LEU A 168 -32.35 -1.33 13.86
N PRO A 169 -31.90 -2.35 14.63
CA PRO A 169 -31.84 -2.23 16.06
C PRO A 169 -30.69 -1.30 16.46
N PHE A 170 -31.03 -0.36 17.32
CA PHE A 170 -30.17 0.63 17.93
C PHE A 170 -28.87 0.05 18.52
N THR A 171 -27.84 0.87 18.39
CA THR A 171 -26.46 0.78 18.89
C THR A 171 -26.27 -0.04 20.16
N LYS A 172 -25.46 -1.10 20.07
CA LYS A 172 -24.82 -1.70 21.25
C LYS A 172 -23.72 -0.75 21.74
N PRO A 173 -23.71 -0.28 22.99
CA PRO A 173 -22.59 0.52 23.50
C PRO A 173 -21.33 -0.34 23.46
N MET A 174 -20.28 0.14 22.80
CA MET A 174 -18.95 -0.46 22.90
C MET A 174 -18.53 -0.43 24.36
N GLU A 175 -18.33 -1.59 24.98
CA GLU A 175 -17.56 -1.69 26.22
C GLU A 175 -16.16 -1.17 25.92
N VAL A 176 -15.85 0.00 26.44
CA VAL A 176 -14.61 0.69 26.13
C VAL A 176 -13.53 0.23 27.11
N ASP A 177 -12.65 -0.63 26.61
CA ASP A 177 -11.52 -1.20 27.34
C ASP A 177 -10.60 -0.10 27.90
N GLU A 178 -10.36 -0.06 29.21
CA GLU A 178 -9.57 0.99 29.88
C GLU A 178 -8.12 1.05 29.36
N GLU A 179 -7.58 -0.09 28.92
CA GLU A 179 -6.24 -0.17 28.30
C GLU A 179 -6.16 0.59 26.97
N TYR A 180 -7.26 0.67 26.24
CA TYR A 180 -7.35 1.36 24.96
C TYR A 180 -7.17 2.86 25.12
N TRP A 181 -7.84 3.45 26.11
CA TRP A 181 -7.71 4.88 26.41
C TRP A 181 -6.36 5.25 27.02
N LYS A 182 -5.77 4.38 27.85
CA LYS A 182 -4.41 4.60 28.40
C LYS A 182 -3.37 4.77 27.28
N LYS A 183 -3.40 3.92 26.25
CA LYS A 183 -2.46 4.03 25.11
C LYS A 183 -2.64 5.33 24.32
N ARG A 184 -3.88 5.80 24.14
CA ARG A 184 -4.18 7.05 23.43
C ARG A 184 -3.76 8.28 24.21
N LEU A 185 -3.97 8.30 25.52
CA LEU A 185 -3.50 9.38 26.40
C LEU A 185 -1.97 9.48 26.42
N LEU A 186 -1.28 8.34 26.48
CA LEU A 186 0.19 8.30 26.37
C LEU A 186 0.68 8.88 25.04
N TRP A 187 0.00 8.56 23.95
CA TRP A 187 0.34 9.07 22.63
C TRP A 187 0.09 10.59 22.53
N ALA A 188 -1.07 11.06 22.98
CA ALA A 188 -1.40 12.49 22.99
C ALA A 188 -0.40 13.31 23.83
N ASN A 189 0.05 12.77 24.97
CA ASN A 189 1.05 13.43 25.82
C ASN A 189 2.44 13.49 25.21
N ARG A 190 2.85 12.43 24.50
CA ARG A 190 4.17 12.38 23.87
C ARG A 190 4.25 13.31 22.66
N ASP A 191 3.19 13.35 21.85
CA ASP A 191 3.23 13.98 20.53
C ASP A 191 2.45 15.32 20.49
N GLY A 192 1.72 15.68 21.54
CA GLY A 192 0.98 16.95 21.67
C GLY A 192 -0.22 17.09 20.74
N ILE A 193 -0.71 15.99 20.16
CA ILE A 193 -1.74 16.00 19.11
C ILE A 193 -2.92 15.12 19.54
N TRP A 194 -4.14 15.66 19.40
CA TRP A 194 -5.40 14.93 19.64
C TRP A 194 -6.20 14.77 18.32
N PRO A 195 -6.21 13.57 17.70
CA PRO A 195 -6.97 13.29 16.50
C PRO A 195 -8.49 13.47 16.67
N SER A 196 -9.15 14.08 15.68
CA SER A 196 -10.60 14.35 15.71
C SER A 196 -11.45 13.08 15.74
N ASP A 197 -10.94 11.97 15.20
CA ASP A 197 -11.63 10.68 15.16
C ASP A 197 -11.77 10.03 16.56
N TRP A 198 -11.08 10.56 17.57
CA TRP A 198 -11.16 10.11 18.96
C TRP A 198 -12.20 10.89 19.76
N GLY A 199 -12.92 11.81 19.13
CA GLY A 199 -13.82 12.74 19.78
C GLY A 199 -13.11 13.97 20.35
N PRO A 200 -13.84 14.85 21.03
CA PRO A 200 -13.27 16.06 21.61
C PRO A 200 -12.20 15.74 22.67
N ALA A 201 -11.13 16.52 22.67
CA ALA A 201 -9.97 16.37 23.55
C ALA A 201 -10.35 16.44 25.04
N PRO A 202 -9.56 15.82 25.93
CA PRO A 202 -9.75 15.93 27.37
C PRO A 202 -9.76 17.41 27.80
N GLY A 203 -10.82 17.82 28.49
CA GLY A 203 -11.09 19.20 28.88
C GLY A 203 -12.15 19.94 28.04
N LYS A 204 -12.55 19.41 26.87
CA LYS A 204 -13.66 19.98 26.07
C LYS A 204 -14.99 19.28 26.34
N LYS A 205 -16.10 20.02 26.22
CA LYS A 205 -17.46 19.48 26.43
C LYS A 205 -17.73 18.31 25.47
N GLY A 206 -18.14 17.17 26.01
CA GLY A 206 -18.45 15.94 25.25
C GLY A 206 -17.30 14.95 25.09
N CYS A 207 -16.22 15.07 25.89
CA CYS A 207 -15.09 14.14 25.89
C CYS A 207 -15.56 12.69 26.15
N LEU A 208 -15.03 11.75 25.37
CA LEU A 208 -15.34 10.32 25.45
C LEU A 208 -14.35 9.53 26.34
N VAL A 209 -13.32 10.19 26.88
CA VAL A 209 -12.32 9.58 27.76
C VAL A 209 -12.93 9.35 29.15
N PRO A 210 -12.81 8.14 29.74
CA PRO A 210 -13.29 7.86 31.09
C PRO A 210 -12.69 8.80 32.14
N GLU A 211 -13.54 9.40 32.98
CA GLU A 211 -13.14 10.39 33.99
C GLU A 211 -12.07 9.88 34.96
N LYS A 212 -12.08 8.57 35.28
CA LYS A 212 -11.08 7.93 36.16
C LYS A 212 -9.64 8.08 35.63
N LEU A 213 -9.45 8.01 34.32
CA LEU A 213 -8.13 8.12 33.69
C LEU A 213 -7.63 9.57 33.58
N LEU A 214 -8.56 10.53 33.63
CA LEU A 214 -8.24 11.96 33.59
C LEU A 214 -7.74 12.49 34.95
N GLN A 215 -8.11 11.83 36.06
CA GLN A 215 -7.68 12.19 37.41
C GLN A 215 -6.26 11.71 37.73
N GLU A 216 -5.79 10.61 37.13
CA GLU A 216 -4.44 10.04 37.36
C GLU A 216 -3.33 10.78 36.60
N THR A 217 -3.67 11.34 35.44
CA THR A 217 -2.71 12.09 34.62
C THR A 217 -2.96 13.58 34.84
N ASN A 218 -2.02 14.29 35.47
CA ASN A 218 -1.99 15.76 35.55
C ASN A 218 -1.90 16.39 34.14
N LEU A 219 -3.00 16.34 33.39
CA LEU A 219 -3.15 16.94 32.08
C LEU A 219 -3.57 18.38 32.28
N GLN A 220 -2.61 19.29 32.23
CA GLN A 220 -2.91 20.70 32.04
C GLN A 220 -3.48 20.89 30.63
N PRO A 221 -4.51 21.74 30.44
CA PRO A 221 -5.08 22.00 29.13
C PRO A 221 -3.99 22.52 28.19
N PHE A 222 -3.86 21.93 27.01
CA PHE A 222 -3.23 22.64 25.89
C PHE A 222 -4.08 23.89 25.63
N GLU A 223 -3.51 25.08 25.89
CA GLU A 223 -4.08 26.37 25.48
C GLU A 223 -4.27 26.44 23.95
#